data_AF-A0A7X7F9V0-F1
#
_entry.id   AF-A0A7X7F9V0-F1
#
_cell.length_a   1.000
_cell.length_b   1.000
_cell.length_c   1.000
_cell.angle_alpha   90.00
_cell.angle_beta   90.00
_cell.angle_gamma   90.00
#
_symmetry.space_group_name_H-M   'P 1'
#
loop_
_entity.id
_entity.type
_entity.pdbx_description
1 polymer ?
#
loop_
_entity_poly.entity_id
_entity_poly.type
_entity_poly.pdbx_seq_one_letter_code
_entity_poly.pdbx_strand_id
1 'polypeptide(L)'
;MKTVLLATTGMSPAVLTETVWALAREKPAVVPDEVYVVTTVSGAAKLKELLFGPDAAWESLRKNILGKKAGCDNRLVFDPADIVVARKKLGGKKIALDALTDVADHTAFADTLCSKLWEFTSQPGTRVIASLAGGYKTMSALMLSAMQLLANDGDRCTHVLVSGGLDAPGLGFFFPTTKAQAGCVQLIDIPLIPLRRWFDRHLGHKPPPSYADLVARADSATRPSLEVGPYPAIAINGARQNLACRPYTYMRFFAECAKEGRMPFTGLDDIATALAVWEPRDFNLADLDPSAYKMNKHLSELRKKLPALAPFLPRR
;
A
#
# COMPACT_ATOMS: atom_id res chain seq x y z
N MET A 1 -1.74 -14.34 18.95
CA MET A 1 -1.55 -13.39 17.84
C MET A 1 -0.47 -12.43 18.27
N LYS A 2 0.62 -12.36 17.52
CA LYS A 2 1.78 -11.49 17.77
C LYS A 2 1.52 -10.11 17.18
N THR A 3 1.86 -9.03 17.87
CA THR A 3 1.75 -7.65 17.40
C THR A 3 3.14 -7.06 17.19
N VAL A 4 3.42 -6.60 15.97
CA VAL A 4 4.67 -5.94 15.60
C VAL A 4 4.39 -4.46 15.34
N LEU A 5 5.14 -3.58 15.99
CA LEU A 5 5.17 -2.16 15.63
C LEU A 5 6.30 -1.91 14.63
N LEU A 6 5.97 -1.46 13.43
CA LEU A 6 6.95 -1.00 12.44
C LEU A 6 6.85 0.52 12.31
N ALA A 7 7.91 1.24 12.62
CA ALA A 7 7.93 2.70 12.54
C ALA A 7 8.92 3.22 11.50
N THR A 8 8.66 4.41 10.98
CA THR A 8 9.70 5.27 10.41
C THR A 8 10.09 6.33 11.41
N THR A 9 11.37 6.68 11.47
CA THR A 9 11.87 7.73 12.36
C THR A 9 12.86 8.62 11.65
N GLY A 10 12.91 9.89 12.06
CA GLY A 10 13.90 10.86 11.60
C GLY A 10 14.81 11.27 12.75
N MET A 11 15.02 12.58 12.88
CA MET A 11 15.87 13.17 13.92
C MET A 11 15.21 13.24 15.30
N SER A 12 13.91 12.93 15.39
CA SER A 12 13.15 12.92 16.64
C SER A 12 12.68 11.51 17.00
N PRO A 13 13.53 10.66 17.59
CA PRO A 13 13.17 9.33 18.11
C PRO A 13 11.99 9.28 19.08
N ALA A 14 11.68 10.39 19.77
CA ALA A 14 10.60 10.47 20.75
C ALA A 14 9.23 10.04 20.19
N VAL A 15 8.99 10.26 18.89
CA VAL A 15 7.74 9.82 18.23
C VAL A 15 7.49 8.32 18.35
N LEU A 16 8.55 7.50 18.46
CA LEU A 16 8.43 6.07 18.68
C LEU A 16 7.93 5.77 20.10
N THR A 17 8.52 6.40 21.11
CA THR A 17 8.16 6.20 22.51
C THR A 17 6.77 6.76 22.83
N GLU A 18 6.41 7.89 22.23
CA GLU A 18 5.08 8.49 22.29
C GLU A 18 4.01 7.57 21.66
N THR A 19 4.30 7.01 20.47
CA THR A 19 3.41 6.04 19.81
C THR A 19 3.14 4.83 20.71
N VAL A 20 4.20 4.22 21.25
CA VAL A 20 4.10 3.03 22.10
C VAL A 20 3.37 3.33 23.40
N TRP A 21 3.66 4.47 24.01
CA TRP A 21 2.95 4.93 25.22
C TRP A 21 1.44 5.09 24.94
N ALA A 22 1.07 5.71 23.82
CA ALA A 22 -0.31 5.96 23.47
C ALA A 22 -1.07 4.66 23.15
N LEU A 23 -0.45 3.73 22.42
CA LEU A 23 -1.00 2.37 22.17
C LEU A 23 -1.30 1.64 23.49
N ALA A 24 -0.40 1.72 24.46
CA ALA A 24 -0.56 1.09 25.77
C ALA A 24 -1.65 1.74 26.64
N ARG A 25 -2.24 2.85 26.21
CA ARG A 25 -3.35 3.56 26.87
C ARG A 25 -4.70 3.37 26.19
N GLU A 26 -4.74 2.68 25.05
CA GLU A 26 -5.99 2.30 24.39
C GLU A 26 -6.86 1.40 25.29
N LYS A 27 -8.13 1.24 24.91
CA LYS A 27 -9.10 0.37 25.60
C LYS A 27 -9.73 -0.57 24.57
N PRO A 28 -9.32 -1.84 24.49
CA PRO A 28 -8.27 -2.49 25.29
C PRO A 28 -6.87 -1.97 24.97
N ALA A 29 -5.94 -2.07 25.92
CA ALA A 29 -4.56 -1.62 25.73
C ALA A 29 -3.84 -2.49 24.68
N VAL A 30 -3.09 -1.84 23.80
CA VAL A 30 -2.28 -2.50 22.78
C VAL A 30 -0.82 -2.34 23.15
N VAL A 31 -0.14 -3.45 23.45
CA VAL A 31 1.29 -3.45 23.76
C VAL A 31 1.98 -4.34 22.73
N PRO A 32 2.74 -3.77 21.78
CA PRO A 32 3.48 -4.56 20.79
C PRO A 32 4.42 -5.58 21.45
N ASP A 33 4.54 -6.75 20.85
CA ASP A 33 5.52 -7.76 21.26
C ASP A 33 6.93 -7.33 20.83
N GLU A 34 7.06 -6.90 19.58
CA GLU A 34 8.33 -6.47 18.98
C GLU A 34 8.17 -5.12 18.28
N VAL A 35 9.27 -4.37 18.24
CA VAL A 35 9.34 -3.05 17.58
C VAL A 35 10.50 -3.04 16.60
N TYR A 36 10.23 -2.53 15.41
CA TYR A 36 11.21 -2.37 14.34
C TYR A 36 11.16 -0.95 13.79
N VAL A 37 12.31 -0.44 13.37
CA VAL A 37 12.38 0.92 12.82
C VAL A 37 13.14 0.91 11.49
N VAL A 38 12.54 1.50 10.45
CA VAL A 38 13.23 1.76 9.18
C VAL A 38 13.59 3.25 9.11
N THR A 39 14.87 3.54 8.89
CA THR A 39 15.41 4.91 9.00
C THR A 39 16.65 5.11 8.11
N THR A 40 17.21 6.32 8.11
CA THR A 40 18.54 6.66 7.55
C THR A 40 19.66 6.43 8.56
N VAL A 41 20.92 6.56 8.13
CA VAL A 41 22.12 6.47 8.98
C VAL A 41 22.04 7.44 10.17
N SER A 42 21.78 8.72 9.91
CA SER A 42 21.64 9.74 10.95
C SER A 42 20.49 9.45 11.92
N GLY A 43 19.35 9.00 11.42
CA GLY A 43 18.22 8.62 12.29
C GLY A 43 18.53 7.39 13.15
N ALA A 44 19.26 6.41 12.61
CA ALA A 44 19.72 5.26 13.39
C ALA A 44 20.71 5.64 14.49
N ALA A 45 21.63 6.56 14.21
CA ALA A 45 22.53 7.11 15.21
C ALA A 45 21.74 7.81 16.34
N LYS A 46 20.75 8.64 15.99
CA LYS A 46 19.91 9.33 16.97
C LYS A 46 19.04 8.40 17.80
N LEU A 47 18.46 7.35 17.22
CA LEU A 47 17.75 6.32 17.98
C LEU A 47 18.65 5.67 19.03
N LYS A 48 19.87 5.27 18.63
CA LYS A 48 20.85 4.64 19.53
C LYS A 48 21.26 5.58 20.65
N GLU A 49 21.57 6.83 20.32
CA GLU A 49 21.95 7.86 21.28
C GLU A 49 20.83 8.12 22.30
N LEU A 50 19.60 8.36 21.83
CA LEU A 50 18.52 8.87 22.68
C LEU A 50 17.72 7.78 23.38
N LEU A 51 17.53 6.61 22.75
CA LEU A 51 16.72 5.53 23.33
C LEU A 51 17.55 4.49 24.08
N PHE A 52 18.79 4.27 23.64
CA PHE A 52 19.70 3.26 24.19
C PHE A 52 20.97 3.85 24.81
N GLY A 53 21.07 5.18 24.89
CA GLY A 53 22.16 5.87 25.57
C GLY A 53 22.05 5.77 27.10
N PRO A 54 22.84 6.60 27.83
CA PRO A 54 22.92 6.55 29.29
C PRO A 54 21.58 6.68 30.02
N ASP A 55 20.65 7.47 29.48
CA ASP A 55 19.33 7.69 30.08
C ASP A 55 18.37 6.50 29.87
N ALA A 56 18.75 5.54 29.02
CA ALA A 56 18.00 4.30 28.73
C ALA A 56 16.49 4.55 28.54
N ALA A 57 16.12 5.55 27.73
CA ALA A 57 14.75 6.02 27.60
C ALA A 57 13.78 4.91 27.17
N TRP A 58 14.23 3.96 26.33
CA TRP A 58 13.43 2.80 25.95
C TRP A 58 13.10 1.89 27.14
N GLU A 59 14.08 1.56 27.97
CA GLU A 59 13.87 0.71 29.14
C GLU A 59 13.02 1.43 30.20
N SER A 60 13.17 2.75 30.33
CA SER A 60 12.31 3.59 31.15
C SER A 60 10.84 3.54 30.71
N LEU A 61 10.58 3.63 29.40
CA LEU A 61 9.23 3.46 28.83
C LEU A 61 8.70 2.04 29.09
N ARG A 62 9.53 1.02 28.85
CA ARG A 62 9.15 -0.38 29.03
C ARG A 62 8.77 -0.69 30.48
N LYS A 63 9.52 -0.17 31.45
CA LYS A 63 9.18 -0.22 32.89
C LYS A 63 7.90 0.55 33.21
N ASN A 64 7.68 1.71 32.58
CA ASN A 64 6.46 2.50 32.78
C ASN A 64 5.20 1.73 32.34
N ILE A 65 5.28 1.02 31.21
CA ILE A 65 4.14 0.28 30.63
C ILE A 65 3.93 -1.07 31.31
N LEU A 66 5.00 -1.86 31.50
CA LEU A 66 4.93 -3.25 31.97
C LEU A 66 5.05 -3.38 33.51
N GLY A 67 5.45 -2.30 34.19
CA GLY A 67 5.64 -2.26 35.64
C GLY A 67 6.67 -3.28 36.12
N LYS A 68 6.38 -3.95 37.25
CA LYS A 68 7.28 -4.93 37.88
C LYS A 68 7.63 -6.12 36.98
N LYS A 69 6.83 -6.40 35.95
CA LYS A 69 7.04 -7.52 35.02
C LYS A 69 8.00 -7.20 33.89
N ALA A 70 8.44 -5.95 33.72
CA ALA A 70 9.32 -5.57 32.61
C ALA A 70 10.55 -6.48 32.50
N GLY A 71 11.16 -6.92 33.60
CA GLY A 71 12.34 -7.80 33.55
C GLY A 71 12.11 -9.19 32.94
N CYS A 72 10.86 -9.68 32.86
CA CYS A 72 10.54 -11.04 32.39
C CYS A 72 9.42 -11.09 31.34
N ASP A 73 8.91 -9.95 30.89
CA ASP A 73 7.82 -9.85 29.92
C ASP A 73 8.40 -9.67 28.51
N ASN A 74 8.06 -10.58 27.59
CA ASN A 74 8.62 -10.60 26.22
C ASN A 74 7.92 -9.63 25.26
N ARG A 75 7.37 -8.53 25.78
CA ARG A 75 6.80 -7.44 24.99
C ARG A 75 7.70 -6.21 24.96
N LEU A 76 7.48 -5.37 23.97
CA LEU A 76 8.29 -4.18 23.67
C LEU A 76 9.77 -4.54 23.46
N VAL A 77 10.04 -5.71 22.86
CA VAL A 77 11.38 -6.12 22.47
C VAL A 77 11.83 -5.20 21.34
N PHE A 78 12.91 -4.47 21.59
CA PHE A 78 13.52 -3.55 20.64
C PHE A 78 14.98 -3.37 20.99
N ASP A 79 15.84 -3.82 20.10
CA ASP A 79 17.29 -3.71 20.25
C ASP A 79 17.89 -2.87 19.13
N PRO A 80 19.14 -2.39 19.27
CA PRO A 80 19.83 -1.67 18.21
C PRO A 80 19.94 -2.42 16.87
N ALA A 81 19.77 -3.74 16.88
CA ALA A 81 19.76 -4.60 15.69
C ALA A 81 18.43 -4.50 14.90
N ASP A 82 17.34 -4.10 15.54
CA ASP A 82 16.01 -3.93 14.92
C ASP A 82 15.85 -2.57 14.22
N ILE A 83 16.89 -1.73 14.30
CA ILE A 83 17.01 -0.48 13.55
C ILE A 83 17.59 -0.79 12.16
N VAL A 84 16.71 -0.78 11.17
CA VAL A 84 17.02 -1.08 9.78
C VAL A 84 17.35 0.21 9.02
N VAL A 85 18.61 0.38 8.66
CA VAL A 85 19.03 1.46 7.76
C VAL A 85 18.77 1.06 6.31
N ALA A 86 17.98 1.86 5.60
CA ALA A 86 17.71 1.67 4.18
C ALA A 86 18.99 1.80 3.34
N ARG A 87 19.11 1.00 2.28
CA ARG A 87 20.31 0.96 1.43
C ARG A 87 19.95 0.97 -0.05
N LYS A 88 20.58 1.82 -0.84
CA LYS A 88 20.49 1.81 -2.31
C LYS A 88 21.58 0.96 -2.93
N LYS A 89 21.32 0.41 -4.12
CA LYS A 89 22.34 -0.24 -4.95
C LYS A 89 22.98 0.80 -5.87
N LEU A 90 24.31 0.92 -5.83
CA LEU A 90 25.09 1.76 -6.75
C LEU A 90 26.35 0.99 -7.14
N GLY A 91 26.55 0.76 -8.45
CA GLY A 91 27.71 0.01 -8.96
C GLY A 91 27.84 -1.40 -8.35
N GLY A 92 26.72 -2.10 -8.12
CA GLY A 92 26.69 -3.43 -7.51
C GLY A 92 26.87 -3.45 -5.98
N LYS A 93 27.22 -2.33 -5.35
CA LYS A 93 27.38 -2.22 -3.89
C LYS A 93 26.10 -1.69 -3.23
N LYS A 94 25.83 -2.12 -1.98
CA LYS A 94 24.76 -1.56 -1.14
C LYS A 94 25.32 -0.40 -0.32
N ILE A 95 24.79 0.81 -0.54
CA ILE A 95 25.20 2.03 0.16
C ILE A 95 24.07 2.45 1.08
N ALA A 96 24.39 2.72 2.34
CA ALA A 96 23.42 3.19 3.33
C ALA A 96 22.95 4.61 3.00
N LEU A 97 21.64 4.85 3.16
CA LEU A 97 21.04 6.16 2.94
C LEU A 97 21.17 7.01 4.19
N ASP A 98 21.69 8.23 4.03
CA ASP A 98 21.70 9.24 5.10
C ASP A 98 20.60 10.31 4.91
N ALA A 99 20.22 10.55 3.66
CA ALA A 99 19.12 11.42 3.26
C ALA A 99 18.34 10.80 2.09
N LEU A 100 17.13 11.32 1.82
CA LEU A 100 16.30 10.95 0.68
C LEU A 100 16.23 12.14 -0.28
N THR A 101 17.13 12.18 -1.27
CA THR A 101 17.32 13.36 -2.15
C THR A 101 16.81 13.15 -3.56
N ASP A 102 16.90 11.93 -4.08
CA ASP A 102 16.51 11.59 -5.44
C ASP A 102 15.50 10.43 -5.49
N VAL A 103 15.05 10.08 -6.70
CA VAL A 103 14.10 8.98 -6.92
C VAL A 103 14.67 7.63 -6.50
N ALA A 104 15.98 7.41 -6.66
CA ALA A 104 16.62 6.14 -6.32
C ALA A 104 16.68 5.95 -4.80
N ASP A 105 16.92 7.01 -4.03
CA ASP A 105 16.87 6.99 -2.56
C ASP A 105 15.47 6.62 -2.06
N HIS A 106 14.43 7.27 -2.61
CA HIS A 106 13.04 7.00 -2.24
C HIS A 106 12.63 5.57 -2.62
N THR A 107 13.06 5.09 -3.80
CA THR A 107 12.81 3.72 -4.25
C THR A 107 13.47 2.70 -3.30
N ALA A 108 14.73 2.90 -2.95
CA ALA A 108 15.45 2.02 -2.03
C ALA A 108 14.84 2.02 -0.62
N PHE A 109 14.34 3.16 -0.15
CA PHE A 109 13.62 3.24 1.11
C PHE A 109 12.29 2.46 1.04
N ALA A 110 11.51 2.65 -0.04
CA ALA A 110 10.26 1.94 -0.26
C ALA A 110 10.46 0.42 -0.36
N ASP A 111 11.51 -0.03 -1.04
CA ASP A 111 11.88 -1.44 -1.14
C ASP A 111 12.21 -2.03 0.25
N THR A 112 12.90 -1.26 1.08
CA THR A 112 13.24 -1.67 2.46
C THR A 112 11.97 -1.81 3.30
N LEU A 113 11.04 -0.86 3.20
CA LEU A 113 9.73 -0.92 3.86
C LEU A 113 8.92 -2.13 3.40
N CYS A 114 8.82 -2.35 2.08
CA CYS A 114 8.08 -3.48 1.52
C CYS A 114 8.66 -4.82 1.98
N SER A 115 9.99 -4.95 2.02
CA SER A 115 10.64 -6.15 2.50
C SER A 115 10.30 -6.45 3.97
N LYS A 116 10.42 -5.44 4.86
CA LYS A 116 10.08 -5.59 6.28
C LYS A 116 8.60 -5.83 6.51
N LEU A 117 7.72 -5.13 5.80
CA LEU A 117 6.29 -5.39 5.87
C LEU A 117 5.93 -6.78 5.39
N TRP A 118 6.51 -7.23 4.28
CA TRP A 118 6.30 -8.60 3.79
C TRP A 118 6.75 -9.64 4.81
N GLU A 119 7.90 -9.45 5.44
CA GLU A 119 8.42 -10.34 6.48
C GLU A 119 7.38 -10.59 7.58
N PHE A 120 6.64 -9.58 8.01
CA PHE A 120 5.63 -9.71 9.06
C PHE A 120 4.26 -10.11 8.53
N THR A 121 3.79 -9.46 7.47
CA THR A 121 2.45 -9.69 6.90
C THR A 121 2.33 -11.03 6.17
N SER A 122 3.43 -11.70 5.85
CA SER A 122 3.39 -13.08 5.33
C SER A 122 3.30 -14.15 6.44
N GLN A 123 3.48 -13.77 7.72
CA GLN A 123 3.43 -14.70 8.84
C GLN A 123 2.01 -14.84 9.40
N PRO A 124 1.44 -16.06 9.44
CA PRO A 124 0.15 -16.29 10.08
C PRO A 124 0.15 -15.87 11.55
N GLY A 125 -0.92 -15.22 12.00
CA GLY A 125 -1.08 -14.83 13.40
C GLY A 125 -0.23 -13.63 13.83
N THR A 126 0.39 -12.91 12.89
CA THR A 126 1.08 -11.64 13.13
C THR A 126 0.20 -10.48 12.68
N ARG A 127 0.09 -9.46 13.53
CA ARG A 127 -0.52 -8.16 13.25
C ARG A 127 0.56 -7.10 13.18
N VAL A 128 0.49 -6.23 12.18
CA VAL A 128 1.37 -5.07 12.04
C VAL A 128 0.63 -3.80 12.43
N ILE A 129 1.28 -2.98 13.26
CA ILE A 129 0.90 -1.59 13.50
C ILE A 129 2.02 -0.74 12.90
N ALA A 130 1.70 0.08 11.90
CA ALA A 130 2.67 0.95 11.24
C ALA A 130 2.58 2.38 11.80
N SER A 131 3.67 2.92 12.35
CA SER A 131 3.74 4.32 12.80
C SER A 131 4.26 5.23 11.70
N LEU A 132 3.46 6.25 11.36
CA LEU A 132 3.73 7.22 10.30
C LEU A 132 4.33 8.54 10.82
N ALA A 133 4.70 8.60 12.09
CA ALA A 133 4.96 9.86 12.80
C ALA A 133 6.38 10.43 12.64
N GLY A 134 7.34 9.66 12.14
CA GLY A 134 8.74 10.07 12.10
C GLY A 134 9.41 9.96 10.73
N GLY A 135 10.37 10.84 10.49
CA GLY A 135 11.20 10.84 9.27
C GLY A 135 10.86 11.99 8.32
N TYR A 136 11.37 11.90 7.10
CA TYR A 136 10.92 12.78 6.02
C TYR A 136 9.44 12.48 5.73
N LYS A 137 8.67 13.50 5.34
CA LYS A 137 7.23 13.34 4.98
C LYS A 137 7.00 12.23 3.94
N THR A 138 7.97 12.06 3.04
CA THR A 138 7.95 11.02 2.01
C THR A 138 8.07 9.60 2.59
N MET A 139 8.79 9.39 3.71
CA MET A 139 8.87 8.08 4.38
C MET A 139 7.51 7.62 4.87
N SER A 140 6.75 8.50 5.51
CA SER A 140 5.38 8.21 5.97
C SER A 140 4.44 7.92 4.79
N ALA A 141 4.55 8.68 3.70
CA ALA A 141 3.77 8.43 2.49
C ALA A 141 4.09 7.05 1.86
N LEU A 142 5.38 6.68 1.81
CA LEU A 142 5.82 5.37 1.32
C LEU A 142 5.37 4.23 2.23
N MET A 143 5.43 4.41 3.55
CA MET A 143 4.92 3.43 4.52
C MET A 143 3.42 3.21 4.34
N LEU A 144 2.62 4.28 4.27
CA LEU A 144 1.17 4.18 4.07
C LEU A 144 0.84 3.49 2.73
N SER A 145 1.59 3.80 1.67
CA SER A 145 1.40 3.15 0.37
C SER A 145 1.71 1.66 0.42
N ALA A 146 2.86 1.27 1.00
CA ALA A 146 3.23 -0.12 1.16
C ALA A 146 2.23 -0.89 2.04
N MET A 147 1.74 -0.25 3.11
CA MET A 147 0.71 -0.81 3.97
C MET A 147 -0.61 -1.06 3.22
N GLN A 148 -1.08 -0.14 2.38
CA GLN A 148 -2.29 -0.37 1.56
C GLN A 148 -2.16 -1.62 0.68
N LEU A 149 -0.95 -1.92 0.20
CA LEU A 149 -0.68 -3.04 -0.69
C LEU A 149 -0.43 -4.37 0.05
N LEU A 150 0.06 -4.33 1.30
CA LEU A 150 0.54 -5.50 2.03
C LEU A 150 -0.22 -5.83 3.33
N ALA A 151 -0.97 -4.89 3.88
CA ALA A 151 -1.67 -5.05 5.15
C ALA A 151 -2.68 -6.20 5.11
N ASN A 152 -2.69 -6.98 6.17
CA ASN A 152 -3.68 -8.00 6.47
C ASN A 152 -4.85 -7.41 7.26
N ASP A 153 -5.83 -8.28 7.51
CA ASP A 153 -6.97 -8.00 8.35
C ASP A 153 -6.55 -7.71 9.79
N GLY A 154 -6.86 -6.50 10.25
CA GLY A 154 -6.54 -6.04 11.60
C GLY A 154 -5.17 -5.36 11.73
N ASP A 155 -4.40 -5.26 10.65
CA ASP A 155 -3.25 -4.36 10.60
C ASP A 155 -3.72 -2.90 10.64
N ARG A 156 -2.89 -2.01 11.20
CA ARG A 156 -3.23 -0.60 11.44
C ARG A 156 -2.14 0.33 10.92
N CYS A 157 -2.52 1.49 10.42
CA CYS A 157 -1.63 2.64 10.26
C CYS A 157 -1.99 3.68 11.31
N THR A 158 -1.02 4.12 12.09
CA THR A 158 -1.23 5.09 13.17
C THR A 158 -0.31 6.28 13.04
N HIS A 159 -0.72 7.41 13.60
CA HIS A 159 0.11 8.60 13.72
C HIS A 159 -0.07 9.18 15.13
N VAL A 160 1.03 9.49 15.80
CA VAL A 160 0.98 10.16 17.10
C VAL A 160 0.99 11.67 16.89
N LEU A 161 0.12 12.36 17.60
CA LEU A 161 0.01 13.82 17.63
C LEU A 161 0.45 14.29 19.01
N VAL A 162 1.39 15.22 19.04
CA VAL A 162 1.92 15.81 20.25
C VAL A 162 1.65 17.31 20.23
N SER A 163 1.11 17.83 21.32
CA SER A 163 0.76 19.24 21.47
C SER A 163 1.33 19.84 22.75
N GLY A 164 1.04 21.11 23.02
CA GLY A 164 1.48 21.78 24.25
C GLY A 164 2.99 22.05 24.29
N GLY A 165 3.66 22.04 23.13
CA GLY A 165 5.08 22.30 22.98
C GLY A 165 5.99 21.15 23.42
N LEU A 166 5.44 19.97 23.75
CA LEU A 166 6.24 18.81 24.16
C LEU A 166 7.13 18.25 23.02
N ASP A 167 6.80 18.59 21.79
CA ASP A 167 7.54 18.26 20.56
C ASP A 167 8.68 19.24 20.26
N ALA A 168 8.87 20.27 21.10
CA ALA A 168 9.94 21.23 20.88
C ALA A 168 11.33 20.59 21.05
N PRO A 169 12.28 20.85 20.14
CA PRO A 169 13.63 20.29 20.22
C PRO A 169 14.33 20.65 21.54
N GLY A 170 15.03 19.68 22.14
CA GLY A 170 15.86 19.90 23.33
C GLY A 170 15.14 19.77 24.67
N LEU A 171 13.82 19.51 24.70
CA LEU A 171 13.07 19.30 25.95
C LEU A 171 13.41 18.00 26.69
N GLY A 172 14.04 17.03 26.01
CA GLY A 172 14.25 15.68 26.58
C GLY A 172 12.95 14.93 26.86
N PHE A 173 11.86 15.31 26.19
CA PHE A 173 10.57 14.62 26.31
C PHE A 173 10.56 13.37 25.42
N PHE A 174 10.17 12.23 26.00
CA PHE A 174 10.06 10.94 25.30
C PHE A 174 8.67 10.32 25.43
N PHE A 175 8.05 10.43 26.61
CA PHE A 175 6.70 9.96 26.83
C PHE A 175 6.10 10.64 28.07
N PRO A 176 4.77 10.74 28.18
CA PRO A 176 4.12 11.30 29.34
C PRO A 176 4.41 10.54 30.64
N THR A 177 4.84 11.28 31.67
CA THR A 177 4.97 10.80 33.05
C THR A 177 3.97 11.46 34.00
N THR A 178 3.28 12.51 33.54
CA THR A 178 2.26 13.24 34.29
C THR A 178 0.91 13.24 33.55
N LYS A 179 -0.18 13.50 34.29
CA LYS A 179 -1.53 13.61 33.70
C LYS A 179 -1.64 14.79 32.72
N ALA A 180 -0.92 15.89 32.97
CA ALA A 180 -0.92 17.04 32.07
C ALA A 180 -0.29 16.68 30.72
N GLN A 181 0.88 16.03 30.73
CA GLN A 181 1.54 15.55 29.50
C GLN A 181 0.68 14.51 28.76
N ALA A 182 0.00 13.63 29.50
CA ALA A 182 -0.87 12.61 28.92
C ALA A 182 -2.01 13.21 28.08
N GLY A 183 -2.52 14.38 28.47
CA GLY A 183 -3.54 15.11 27.70
C GLY A 183 -3.02 15.75 26.41
N CYS A 184 -1.71 15.78 26.21
CA CYS A 184 -1.06 16.38 25.04
C CYS A 184 -0.57 15.35 24.01
N VAL A 185 -0.77 14.04 24.26
CA VAL A 185 -0.35 12.96 23.35
C VAL A 185 -1.58 12.18 22.93
N GLN A 186 -1.86 12.16 21.63
CA GLN A 186 -2.98 11.45 21.05
C GLN A 186 -2.50 10.51 19.94
N LEU A 187 -3.02 9.29 19.91
CA LEU A 187 -2.85 8.40 18.77
C LEU A 187 -4.09 8.46 17.88
N ILE A 188 -3.89 8.56 16.57
CA ILE A 188 -4.96 8.45 15.60
C ILE A 188 -4.68 7.29 14.64
N ASP A 189 -5.74 6.59 14.23
CA ASP A 189 -5.70 5.67 13.12
C ASP A 189 -5.84 6.43 11.81
N ILE A 190 -4.89 6.21 10.91
CA ILE A 190 -4.97 6.69 9.53
C ILE A 190 -5.75 5.64 8.73
N PRO A 191 -6.87 6.02 8.08
CA PRO A 191 -7.66 5.09 7.31
C PRO A 191 -6.81 4.36 6.27
N LEU A 192 -6.87 3.03 6.32
CA LEU A 192 -6.18 2.15 5.40
C LEU A 192 -7.20 1.47 4.48
N ILE A 193 -6.91 1.48 3.18
CA ILE A 193 -7.63 0.68 2.20
C ILE A 193 -6.80 -0.59 1.98
N PRO A 194 -7.20 -1.76 2.53
CA PRO A 194 -6.42 -2.99 2.41
C PRO A 194 -6.61 -3.59 1.02
N LEU A 195 -5.86 -3.07 0.05
CA LEU A 195 -5.93 -3.48 -1.35
C LEU A 195 -5.37 -4.89 -1.55
N ARG A 196 -4.53 -5.38 -0.63
CA ARG A 196 -3.98 -6.75 -0.63
C ARG A 196 -5.01 -7.81 -1.04
N ARG A 197 -6.20 -7.78 -0.43
CA ARG A 197 -7.27 -8.77 -0.68
C ARG A 197 -7.74 -8.80 -2.14
N TRP A 198 -7.65 -7.68 -2.84
CA TRP A 198 -8.13 -7.52 -4.22
C TRP A 198 -7.19 -8.16 -5.23
N PHE A 199 -5.93 -8.36 -4.86
CA PHE A 199 -4.93 -8.92 -5.75
C PHE A 199 -4.01 -9.95 -5.07
N ASP A 200 -4.49 -10.61 -4.02
CA ASP A 200 -3.71 -11.62 -3.28
C ASP A 200 -3.21 -12.75 -4.19
N ARG A 201 -4.01 -13.12 -5.21
CA ARG A 201 -3.62 -14.06 -6.28
C ARG A 201 -2.37 -13.61 -7.07
N HIS A 202 -2.06 -12.31 -7.08
CA HIS A 202 -0.93 -11.70 -7.79
C HIS A 202 0.26 -11.43 -6.86
N LEU A 203 0.07 -11.41 -5.53
CA LEU A 203 1.15 -11.21 -4.57
C LEU A 203 2.13 -12.39 -4.54
N GLY A 204 1.69 -13.58 -4.93
CA GLY A 204 2.52 -14.79 -4.91
C GLY A 204 2.93 -15.18 -3.48
N HIS A 205 3.74 -16.24 -3.36
CA HIS A 205 4.22 -16.73 -2.05
C HIS A 205 5.60 -16.20 -1.66
N LYS A 206 6.24 -15.41 -2.53
CA LYS A 206 7.59 -14.87 -2.34
C LYS A 206 7.50 -13.36 -2.15
N PRO A 207 8.42 -12.75 -1.39
CA PRO A 207 8.49 -11.30 -1.27
C PRO A 207 8.57 -10.64 -2.64
N PRO A 208 7.86 -9.51 -2.87
CA PRO A 208 8.03 -8.74 -4.08
C PRO A 208 9.50 -8.27 -4.17
N PRO A 209 10.12 -8.33 -5.36
CA PRO A 209 11.51 -7.93 -5.56
C PRO A 209 11.75 -6.44 -5.30
N SER A 210 10.72 -5.60 -5.44
CA SER A 210 10.75 -4.17 -5.15
C SER A 210 9.34 -3.62 -4.90
N TYR A 211 9.26 -2.42 -4.33
CA TYR A 211 8.02 -1.65 -4.23
C TYR A 211 7.43 -1.33 -5.61
N ALA A 212 8.27 -1.01 -6.59
CA ALA A 212 7.80 -0.76 -7.95
C ALA A 212 7.13 -2.00 -8.58
N ASP A 213 7.68 -3.19 -8.34
CA ASP A 213 7.06 -4.44 -8.80
C ASP A 213 5.74 -4.70 -8.08
N LEU A 214 5.67 -4.42 -6.77
CA LEU A 214 4.43 -4.53 -6.01
C LEU A 214 3.34 -3.59 -6.54
N VAL A 215 3.68 -2.33 -6.84
CA VAL A 215 2.76 -1.36 -7.46
C VAL A 215 2.34 -1.84 -8.85
N ALA A 216 3.26 -2.32 -9.68
CA ALA A 216 2.96 -2.80 -11.02
C ALA A 216 2.00 -4.02 -11.01
N ARG A 217 2.17 -4.94 -10.05
CA ARG A 217 1.26 -6.08 -9.87
C ARG A 217 -0.13 -5.63 -9.41
N ALA A 218 -0.21 -4.67 -8.50
CA ALA A 218 -1.48 -4.11 -8.03
C ALA A 218 -2.21 -3.36 -9.15
N ASP A 219 -1.48 -2.56 -9.95
CA ASP A 219 -2.03 -1.91 -11.15
C ASP A 219 -2.54 -2.95 -12.14
N SER A 220 -1.74 -3.98 -12.46
CA SER A 220 -2.14 -5.06 -13.36
C SER A 220 -3.41 -5.79 -12.89
N ALA A 221 -3.53 -6.05 -11.58
CA ALA A 221 -4.67 -6.75 -11.02
C ALA A 221 -5.95 -5.90 -10.91
N THR A 222 -5.82 -4.57 -10.90
CA THR A 222 -6.96 -3.64 -10.87
C THR A 222 -7.39 -3.21 -12.28
N ARG A 223 -6.57 -3.46 -13.30
CA ARG A 223 -6.97 -3.30 -14.70
C ARG A 223 -8.13 -4.25 -15.03
N PRO A 224 -9.19 -3.76 -15.69
CA PRO A 224 -10.29 -4.62 -16.06
C PRO A 224 -9.83 -5.66 -17.08
N SER A 225 -10.03 -6.94 -16.78
CA SER A 225 -9.93 -8.03 -17.74
C SER A 225 -11.28 -8.24 -18.42
N LEU A 226 -11.25 -8.56 -19.71
CA LEU A 226 -12.41 -8.95 -20.49
C LEU A 226 -12.14 -10.32 -21.11
N GLU A 227 -12.92 -11.31 -20.72
CA GLU A 227 -12.96 -12.61 -21.36
C GLU A 227 -14.20 -12.69 -22.24
N VAL A 228 -14.03 -13.10 -23.49
CA VAL A 228 -15.12 -13.30 -24.44
C VAL A 228 -15.29 -14.80 -24.65
N GLY A 229 -16.40 -15.36 -24.17
CA GLY A 229 -16.73 -16.77 -24.32
C GLY A 229 -17.45 -17.07 -25.65
N PRO A 230 -17.66 -18.35 -26.01
CA PRO A 230 -18.33 -18.76 -27.26
C PRO A 230 -19.85 -18.50 -27.28
N TYR A 231 -20.46 -18.32 -26.11
CA TYR A 231 -21.86 -17.90 -25.96
C TYR A 231 -21.93 -16.37 -25.82
N PRO A 232 -23.09 -15.71 -25.96
CA PRO A 232 -23.25 -14.26 -25.75
C PRO A 232 -23.12 -13.87 -24.26
N ALA A 233 -22.00 -14.26 -23.67
CA ALA A 233 -21.57 -14.05 -22.32
C ALA A 233 -20.12 -13.60 -22.38
N ILE A 234 -19.84 -12.52 -21.65
CA ILE A 234 -18.49 -12.05 -21.38
C ILE A 234 -18.22 -12.23 -19.89
N ALA A 235 -16.96 -12.26 -19.48
CA ALA A 235 -16.60 -12.08 -18.09
C ALA A 235 -15.75 -10.83 -17.94
N ILE A 236 -16.12 -9.95 -17.01
CA ILE A 236 -15.33 -8.77 -16.66
C ILE A 236 -14.73 -9.02 -15.28
N ASN A 237 -13.41 -9.03 -15.17
CA ASN A 237 -12.72 -9.42 -13.92
C ASN A 237 -13.21 -10.77 -13.36
N GLY A 238 -13.53 -11.72 -14.25
CA GLY A 238 -14.10 -13.03 -13.90
C GLY A 238 -15.60 -13.02 -13.55
N ALA A 239 -16.25 -11.86 -13.45
CA ALA A 239 -17.69 -11.77 -13.23
C ALA A 239 -18.45 -11.91 -14.56
N ARG A 240 -19.21 -13.00 -14.71
CA ARG A 240 -19.97 -13.29 -15.93
C ARG A 240 -21.11 -12.28 -16.13
N GLN A 241 -21.21 -11.74 -17.33
CA GLN A 241 -22.26 -10.85 -17.79
C GLN A 241 -22.88 -11.43 -19.06
N ASN A 242 -24.19 -11.62 -19.06
CA ASN A 242 -24.92 -12.01 -20.26
C ASN A 242 -25.27 -10.75 -21.05
N LEU A 243 -24.92 -10.75 -22.34
CA LEU A 243 -25.20 -9.64 -23.24
C LEU A 243 -26.19 -10.10 -24.32
N ALA A 244 -26.98 -9.17 -24.84
CA ALA A 244 -27.70 -9.42 -26.08
C ALA A 244 -26.69 -9.59 -27.22
N CYS A 245 -27.08 -10.31 -28.29
CA CYS A 245 -26.21 -10.65 -29.41
C CYS A 245 -25.44 -9.44 -29.95
N ARG A 246 -26.13 -8.32 -30.24
CA ARG A 246 -25.49 -7.10 -30.78
C ARG A 246 -24.40 -6.50 -29.86
N PRO A 247 -24.69 -6.13 -28.60
CA PRO A 247 -23.65 -5.70 -27.66
C PRO A 247 -22.49 -6.69 -27.51
N TYR A 248 -22.78 -7.99 -27.49
CA TYR A 248 -21.74 -9.02 -27.44
C TYR A 248 -20.83 -8.97 -28.67
N THR A 249 -21.39 -8.83 -29.88
CA THR A 249 -20.62 -8.77 -31.12
C THR A 249 -19.68 -7.57 -31.15
N TYR A 250 -20.14 -6.39 -30.72
CA TYR A 250 -19.25 -5.23 -30.56
C TYR A 250 -18.16 -5.47 -29.51
N MET A 251 -18.49 -6.07 -28.37
CA MET A 251 -17.49 -6.41 -27.34
C MET A 251 -16.45 -7.40 -27.84
N ARG A 252 -16.86 -8.40 -28.63
CA ARG A 252 -15.95 -9.36 -29.27
C ARG A 252 -15.04 -8.67 -30.29
N PHE A 253 -15.61 -7.83 -31.15
CA PHE A 253 -14.85 -7.01 -32.10
C PHE A 253 -13.77 -6.19 -31.38
N PHE A 254 -14.13 -5.41 -30.35
CA PHE A 254 -13.16 -4.60 -29.62
C PHE A 254 -12.11 -5.44 -28.88
N ALA A 255 -12.49 -6.60 -28.34
CA ALA A 255 -11.56 -7.51 -27.68
C ALA A 255 -10.53 -8.09 -28.66
N GLU A 256 -10.96 -8.48 -29.86
CA GLU A 256 -10.08 -8.99 -30.92
C GLU A 256 -9.16 -7.88 -31.46
N CYS A 257 -9.69 -6.68 -31.72
CA CYS A 257 -8.88 -5.52 -32.10
C CYS A 257 -7.83 -5.15 -31.04
N ALA A 258 -8.20 -5.20 -29.75
CA ALA A 258 -7.27 -4.95 -28.66
C ALA A 258 -6.16 -6.02 -28.60
N LYS A 259 -6.51 -7.29 -28.77
CA LYS A 259 -5.56 -8.42 -28.79
C LYS A 259 -4.56 -8.32 -29.95
N GLU A 260 -4.98 -7.79 -31.09
CA GLU A 260 -4.16 -7.58 -32.28
C GLU A 260 -3.38 -6.24 -32.26
N GLY A 261 -3.50 -5.44 -31.20
CA GLY A 261 -2.83 -4.14 -31.10
C GLY A 261 -3.40 -3.05 -32.01
N ARG A 262 -4.63 -3.21 -32.52
CA ARG A 262 -5.33 -2.25 -33.40
C ARG A 262 -6.08 -1.14 -32.64
N MET A 263 -5.94 -1.08 -31.32
CA MET A 263 -6.56 -0.08 -30.44
C MET A 263 -5.51 0.90 -29.90
N PRO A 264 -5.87 2.15 -29.56
CA PRO A 264 -7.22 2.74 -29.62
C PRO A 264 -7.59 3.24 -31.03
N PHE A 265 -8.87 3.21 -31.36
CA PHE A 265 -9.40 3.91 -32.55
C PHE A 265 -9.51 5.41 -32.29
N THR A 266 -9.28 6.24 -33.31
CA THR A 266 -9.27 7.71 -33.16
C THR A 266 -10.62 8.37 -33.43
N GLY A 267 -11.53 7.67 -34.13
CA GLY A 267 -12.90 8.11 -34.36
C GLY A 267 -13.84 6.99 -34.79
N LEU A 268 -15.12 7.34 -34.96
CA LEU A 268 -16.16 6.38 -35.37
C LEU A 268 -15.94 5.85 -36.80
N ASP A 269 -15.38 6.65 -37.69
CA ASP A 269 -15.11 6.24 -39.08
C ASP A 269 -14.01 5.16 -39.15
N ASP A 270 -12.99 5.25 -38.29
CA ASP A 270 -11.97 4.20 -38.15
C ASP A 270 -12.59 2.89 -37.67
N ILE A 271 -13.51 2.98 -36.69
CA ILE A 271 -14.21 1.82 -36.14
C ILE A 271 -15.10 1.21 -37.22
N ALA A 272 -15.86 2.02 -37.96
CA ALA A 272 -16.73 1.56 -39.03
C ALA A 272 -15.94 0.85 -40.13
N THR A 273 -14.78 1.42 -40.50
CA THR A 273 -13.87 0.82 -41.49
C THR A 273 -13.32 -0.51 -40.98
N ALA A 274 -12.84 -0.56 -39.74
CA ALA A 274 -12.32 -1.79 -39.14
C ALA A 274 -13.40 -2.86 -38.94
N LEU A 275 -14.64 -2.47 -38.63
CA LEU A 275 -15.78 -3.35 -38.46
C LEU A 275 -16.27 -3.92 -39.80
N ALA A 276 -16.21 -3.14 -40.88
CA ALA A 276 -16.63 -3.56 -42.21
C ALA A 276 -15.78 -4.71 -42.78
N VAL A 277 -14.51 -4.77 -42.38
CA VAL A 277 -13.56 -5.84 -42.80
C VAL A 277 -13.37 -6.92 -41.74
N TRP A 278 -14.08 -6.83 -40.60
CA TRP A 278 -13.97 -7.79 -39.53
C TRP A 278 -14.88 -8.99 -39.78
N GLU A 279 -14.27 -10.16 -39.96
CA GLU A 279 -14.99 -11.43 -40.12
C GLU A 279 -15.06 -12.17 -38.77
N PRO A 280 -16.23 -12.22 -38.11
CA PRO A 280 -16.40 -12.98 -36.88
C PRO A 280 -16.30 -14.47 -37.20
N ARG A 281 -15.34 -15.15 -36.60
CA ARG A 281 -15.10 -16.58 -36.87
C ARG A 281 -16.26 -17.51 -36.47
N ASP A 282 -17.29 -17.03 -35.76
CA ASP A 282 -18.39 -17.86 -35.24
C ASP A 282 -19.78 -17.16 -35.15
N PHE A 283 -20.03 -16.02 -35.81
CA PHE A 283 -21.30 -15.26 -35.65
C PHE A 283 -21.86 -14.71 -36.96
N ASN A 284 -23.18 -14.67 -37.09
CA ASN A 284 -23.85 -14.05 -38.24
C ASN A 284 -23.83 -12.51 -38.11
N LEU A 285 -23.16 -11.85 -39.06
CA LEU A 285 -22.97 -10.39 -39.14
C LEU A 285 -24.23 -9.59 -39.44
N ALA A 286 -25.35 -10.24 -39.82
CA ALA A 286 -26.57 -9.57 -40.32
C ALA A 286 -27.20 -8.55 -39.34
N ASP A 287 -26.73 -8.50 -38.09
CA ASP A 287 -27.22 -7.61 -37.04
C ASP A 287 -26.29 -6.41 -36.71
N LEU A 288 -25.11 -6.31 -37.32
CA LEU A 288 -24.18 -5.18 -37.11
C LEU A 288 -24.40 -4.08 -38.17
N ASP A 289 -24.79 -2.89 -37.71
CA ASP A 289 -24.90 -1.70 -38.55
C ASP A 289 -23.67 -0.80 -38.33
N PRO A 290 -22.80 -0.61 -39.33
CA PRO A 290 -21.58 0.19 -39.21
C PRO A 290 -21.84 1.70 -39.20
N SER A 291 -23.08 2.18 -39.33
CA SER A 291 -23.38 3.62 -39.31
C SER A 291 -23.00 4.28 -37.98
N ALA A 292 -22.32 5.42 -38.07
CA ALA A 292 -21.84 6.19 -36.92
C ALA A 292 -22.94 6.56 -35.90
N TYR A 293 -24.18 6.76 -36.36
CA TYR A 293 -25.32 7.08 -35.48
C TYR A 293 -25.73 5.88 -34.59
N LYS A 294 -25.90 4.70 -35.17
CA LYS A 294 -26.32 3.50 -34.42
C LYS A 294 -25.18 2.95 -33.57
N MET A 295 -23.94 3.01 -34.07
CA MET A 295 -22.75 2.65 -33.29
C MET A 295 -22.61 3.51 -32.02
N ASN A 296 -22.82 4.83 -32.14
CA ASN A 296 -22.82 5.72 -30.97
C ASN A 296 -23.85 5.32 -29.91
N LYS A 297 -25.07 4.95 -30.34
CA LYS A 297 -26.13 4.49 -29.45
C LYS A 297 -25.70 3.21 -28.73
N HIS A 298 -25.12 2.25 -29.44
CA HIS A 298 -24.68 0.98 -28.86
C HIS A 298 -23.49 1.15 -27.91
N LEU A 299 -22.50 1.98 -28.25
CA LEU A 299 -21.42 2.34 -27.33
C LEU A 299 -21.96 3.02 -26.06
N SER A 300 -23.00 3.86 -26.18
CA SER A 300 -23.68 4.45 -25.02
C SER A 300 -24.35 3.39 -24.14
N GLU A 301 -25.06 2.43 -24.74
CA GLU A 301 -25.69 1.32 -24.03
C GLU A 301 -24.66 0.41 -23.35
N LEU A 302 -23.54 0.10 -24.00
CA LEU A 302 -22.45 -0.68 -23.43
C LEU A 302 -21.82 0.03 -22.23
N ARG A 303 -21.56 1.34 -22.30
CA ARG A 303 -21.05 2.11 -21.16
C ARG A 303 -22.01 2.11 -19.97
N LYS A 304 -23.32 2.16 -20.22
CA LYS A 304 -24.34 2.08 -19.16
C LYS A 304 -24.41 0.69 -18.52
N LYS A 305 -24.34 -0.37 -19.33
CA LYS A 305 -24.41 -1.76 -18.85
C LYS A 305 -23.12 -2.23 -18.19
N LEU A 306 -21.96 -1.75 -18.66
CA LEU A 306 -20.63 -2.20 -18.27
C LEU A 306 -19.76 -1.00 -17.83
N PRO A 307 -20.08 -0.37 -16.68
CA PRO A 307 -19.41 0.86 -16.24
C PRO A 307 -17.90 0.69 -16.05
N ALA A 308 -17.44 -0.50 -15.65
CA ALA A 308 -16.02 -0.81 -15.48
C ALA A 308 -15.20 -0.72 -16.77
N LEU A 309 -15.82 -0.92 -17.94
CA LEU A 309 -15.16 -0.84 -19.25
C LEU A 309 -15.36 0.50 -19.94
N ALA A 310 -16.22 1.37 -19.41
CA ALA A 310 -16.58 2.63 -20.04
C ALA A 310 -15.39 3.56 -20.38
N PRO A 311 -14.31 3.63 -19.57
CA PRO A 311 -13.12 4.41 -19.92
C PRO A 311 -12.34 3.88 -21.13
N PHE A 312 -12.47 2.58 -21.42
CA PHE A 312 -11.72 1.87 -22.47
C PHE A 312 -12.49 1.75 -23.79
N LEU A 313 -13.78 2.10 -23.78
CA LEU A 313 -14.60 2.15 -24.99
C LEU A 313 -14.37 3.48 -25.73
N PRO A 314 -14.20 3.46 -27.07
CA PRO A 314 -13.95 4.67 -27.87
C PRO A 314 -14.98 5.76 -27.60
N ARG A 315 -14.58 7.02 -27.48
CA ARG A 315 -15.49 8.17 -27.32
C ARG A 315 -15.74 8.85 -28.67
N ARG A 316 -16.73 9.75 -28.69
CA ARG A 316 -16.93 10.65 -29.83
C ARG A 316 -15.70 11.51 -30.06
#